data_AF-D8RDL6-F1
#
_entry.id   AF-D8RDL6-F1
#
_cell.length_a   1.000
_cell.length_b   1.000
_cell.length_c   1.000
_cell.angle_alpha   90.00
_cell.angle_beta   90.00
_cell.angle_gamma   90.00
#
_symmetry.space_group_name_H-M   'P 1'
#
loop_
_entity.id
_entity.type
_entity.pdbx_description
1 polymer ?
#
loop_
_entity_poly.entity_id
_entity_poly.type
_entity_poly.pdbx_seq_one_letter_code
_entity_poly.pdbx_strand_id
1 'polypeptide(L)'
;EIDSPVPWDQLPINEFNSLQESQYFSWAVESVWLYSMKIGGIAACCTVFLGWPVASLSVNPESDLLKCTLGALSGGLMGATLAALRLYLGWAHIGDHEETGWYDGQTWIKPPEVLARDRLVGAYTVKPALSRVRVTLIGLAVSLSICAALLFSIPETRSSLLLQKIQTQPPPPRSSIKGYSEKSARTYEPSAFVG
;
A
#
# COMPACT_ATOMS: atom_id res chain seq x y z
N GLU A 1 -40.66 21.02 -5.39
CA GLU A 1 -39.80 19.95 -5.92
C GLU A 1 -39.86 20.00 -7.44
N ILE A 2 -38.78 19.61 -8.11
CA ILE A 2 -38.77 19.48 -9.58
C ILE A 2 -39.16 18.02 -9.85
N ASP A 3 -40.26 17.80 -10.55
CA ASP A 3 -40.67 16.45 -10.97
C ASP A 3 -39.63 15.90 -11.96
N SER A 4 -38.71 15.08 -11.46
CA SER A 4 -37.74 14.36 -12.26
C SER A 4 -38.23 12.92 -12.46
N PRO A 5 -38.13 12.36 -13.68
CA PRO A 5 -38.40 10.95 -13.93
C PRO A 5 -37.32 10.04 -13.33
N VAL A 6 -36.17 10.61 -12.92
CA VAL A 6 -35.07 9.88 -12.31
C VAL A 6 -35.39 9.61 -10.84
N PRO A 7 -35.31 8.34 -10.37
CA PRO A 7 -35.43 7.98 -8.98
C PRO A 7 -34.48 8.80 -8.12
N TRP A 8 -34.94 9.15 -6.92
CA TRP A 8 -34.23 10.05 -6.02
C TRP A 8 -32.78 9.62 -5.76
N ASP A 9 -32.53 8.32 -5.54
CA ASP A 9 -31.19 7.80 -5.24
C ASP A 9 -30.21 7.88 -6.43
N GLN A 10 -30.69 8.01 -7.66
CA GLN A 10 -29.87 8.08 -8.88
C GLN A 10 -29.56 9.52 -9.32
N LEU A 11 -30.00 10.51 -8.54
CA LEU A 11 -29.67 11.90 -8.82
C LEU A 11 -28.21 12.16 -8.40
N PRO A 12 -27.37 12.74 -9.28
CA PRO A 12 -25.95 12.99 -8.99
C PRO A 12 -25.72 13.82 -7.72
N ILE A 13 -26.63 14.74 -7.40
CA ILE A 13 -26.57 15.54 -6.17
C ILE A 13 -26.77 14.70 -4.90
N ASN A 14 -27.60 13.65 -4.96
CA ASN A 14 -27.87 12.78 -3.83
C ASN A 14 -26.74 11.76 -3.62
N GLU A 15 -26.15 11.24 -4.71
CA GLU A 15 -24.92 10.45 -4.62
C GLU A 15 -23.75 11.27 -4.08
N PHE A 16 -23.62 12.52 -4.51
CA PHE A 16 -22.62 13.45 -3.96
C PHE A 16 -22.84 13.68 -2.46
N ASN A 17 -24.07 13.96 -2.04
CA ASN A 17 -24.38 14.16 -0.62
C ASN A 17 -24.09 12.90 0.19
N SER A 18 -24.46 11.71 -0.30
CA SER A 18 -24.19 10.45 0.41
C SER A 18 -22.70 10.17 0.56
N LEU A 19 -21.88 10.50 -0.45
CA LEU A 19 -20.42 10.42 -0.34
C LEU A 19 -19.85 11.46 0.62
N GLN A 20 -20.38 12.68 0.65
CA GLN A 20 -19.99 13.68 1.64
C GLN A 20 -20.36 13.30 3.07
N GLU A 21 -21.50 12.64 3.28
CA GLU A 21 -21.94 12.17 4.61
C GLU A 21 -21.15 10.94 5.07
N SER A 22 -20.59 10.19 4.12
CA SER A 22 -19.80 9.01 4.45
C SER A 22 -18.53 9.38 5.23
N GLN A 23 -18.21 8.56 6.23
CA GLN A 23 -17.08 8.80 7.12
C GLN A 23 -15.73 8.79 6.38
N TYR A 24 -15.60 8.00 5.31
CA TYR A 24 -14.34 7.84 4.57
C TYR A 24 -14.20 8.84 3.42
N PHE A 25 -15.26 9.07 2.63
CA PHE A 25 -15.15 9.94 1.45
C PHE A 25 -15.16 11.43 1.80
N SER A 26 -15.74 11.81 2.95
CA SER A 26 -15.68 13.17 3.50
C SER A 26 -14.26 13.70 3.70
N TRP A 27 -13.27 12.82 3.89
CA TRP A 27 -11.88 13.22 4.15
C TRP A 27 -11.27 14.03 3.01
N ALA A 28 -11.71 13.80 1.75
CA ALA A 28 -11.19 14.53 0.59
C ALA A 28 -11.61 16.02 0.58
N VAL A 29 -12.72 16.35 1.24
CA VAL A 29 -13.30 17.70 1.33
C VAL A 29 -12.73 18.48 2.52
N GLU A 30 -12.18 17.79 3.50
CA GLU A 30 -11.63 18.37 4.72
C GLU A 30 -10.37 19.23 4.47
N SER A 31 -9.84 19.85 5.53
CA SER A 31 -8.58 20.59 5.46
C SER A 31 -7.42 19.66 5.10
N VAL A 32 -6.44 20.19 4.35
CA VAL A 32 -5.28 19.41 3.89
C VAL A 32 -4.56 18.74 5.05
N TRP A 33 -4.46 19.43 6.20
CA TRP A 33 -3.82 18.90 7.39
C TRP A 33 -4.53 17.67 7.95
N LEU A 34 -5.85 17.76 8.18
CA LEU A 34 -6.64 16.65 8.73
C LEU A 34 -6.64 15.45 7.79
N TYR A 35 -6.80 15.71 6.49
CA TYR A 35 -6.68 14.70 5.45
C TYR A 35 -5.32 13.97 5.51
N SER A 36 -4.21 14.72 5.56
CA SER A 36 -2.86 14.15 5.64
C SER A 36 -2.65 13.33 6.91
N MET A 37 -3.17 13.76 8.06
CA MET A 37 -3.10 12.98 9.29
C MET A 37 -3.86 11.65 9.18
N LYS A 38 -5.02 11.64 8.53
CA LYS A 38 -5.83 10.42 8.37
C LYS A 38 -5.18 9.41 7.42
N ILE A 39 -4.70 9.86 6.26
CA ILE A 39 -3.94 9.01 5.33
C ILE A 39 -2.62 8.54 5.97
N GLY A 40 -1.92 9.43 6.68
CA GLY A 40 -0.71 9.08 7.43
C GLY A 40 -0.97 8.06 8.54
N GLY A 41 -2.11 8.16 9.22
CA GLY A 41 -2.56 7.19 10.22
C GLY A 41 -2.80 5.80 9.62
N ILE A 42 -3.43 5.72 8.44
CA ILE A 42 -3.57 4.45 7.70
C ILE A 42 -2.19 3.91 7.33
N ALA A 43 -1.30 4.76 6.80
CA ALA A 43 0.06 4.35 6.43
C ALA A 43 0.83 3.78 7.63
N ALA A 44 0.76 4.45 8.78
CA ALA A 44 1.41 4.02 10.01
C ALA A 44 0.83 2.69 10.53
N CYS A 45 -0.50 2.56 10.53
CA CYS A 45 -1.19 1.33 10.91
C CYS A 45 -0.76 0.15 10.00
N CYS A 46 -0.81 0.34 8.68
CA CYS A 46 -0.34 -0.65 7.73
C CYS A 46 1.15 -0.96 7.90
N THR A 47 2.00 0.03 8.20
CA THR A 47 3.42 -0.18 8.47
C THR A 47 3.63 -1.10 9.68
N VAL A 48 2.95 -0.84 10.79
CA VAL A 48 3.15 -1.58 12.05
C VAL A 48 2.53 -2.97 11.98
N PHE A 49 1.29 -3.09 11.50
CA PHE A 49 0.56 -4.36 11.56
C PHE A 49 0.80 -5.28 10.36
N LEU A 50 1.12 -4.73 9.19
CA LEU A 50 1.36 -5.52 7.97
C LEU A 50 2.82 -5.45 7.54
N GLY A 51 3.37 -4.25 7.44
CA GLY A 51 4.72 -4.01 6.95
C GLY A 51 5.80 -4.64 7.84
N TRP A 52 5.71 -4.44 9.16
CA TRP A 52 6.73 -4.88 10.10
C TRP A 52 6.82 -6.41 10.21
N PRO A 53 5.73 -7.17 10.40
CA PRO A 53 5.80 -8.63 10.40
C PRO A 53 6.39 -9.18 9.09
N VAL A 54 5.91 -8.68 7.94
CA VAL A 54 6.38 -9.12 6.62
C VAL A 54 7.88 -8.82 6.41
N ALA A 55 8.33 -7.63 6.81
CA ALA A 55 9.72 -7.24 6.69
C ALA A 55 10.62 -8.04 7.64
N SER A 56 10.19 -8.28 8.88
CA SER A 56 10.95 -9.03 9.88
C SER A 56 11.14 -10.52 9.52
N LEU A 57 10.19 -11.10 8.77
CA LEU A 57 10.31 -12.46 8.24
C LEU A 57 11.27 -12.52 7.04
N SER A 58 11.38 -11.43 6.29
CA SER A 58 12.22 -11.37 5.09
C SER A 58 13.68 -11.04 5.43
N VAL A 59 13.89 -10.13 6.38
CA VAL A 59 15.21 -9.64 6.81
C VAL A 59 15.27 -9.66 8.32
N ASN A 60 16.33 -10.27 8.87
CA ASN A 60 16.52 -10.26 10.32
C ASN A 60 16.69 -8.81 10.83
N PRO A 61 15.87 -8.35 11.78
CA PRO A 61 15.91 -6.97 12.25
C PRO A 61 17.22 -6.64 12.97
N GLU A 62 17.83 -7.63 13.62
CA GLU A 62 19.14 -7.50 14.28
C GLU A 62 20.30 -7.34 13.28
N SER A 63 20.10 -7.77 12.03
CA SER A 63 21.16 -7.71 11.03
C SER A 63 21.19 -6.42 10.26
N ASP A 64 20.05 -6.04 9.70
CA ASP A 64 19.91 -4.95 8.74
C ASP A 64 18.61 -4.20 9.08
N LEU A 65 18.62 -3.50 10.22
CA LEU A 65 17.47 -2.73 10.69
C LEU A 65 16.96 -1.76 9.61
N LEU A 66 17.87 -1.12 8.87
CA LEU A 66 17.52 -0.17 7.81
C LEU A 66 16.69 -0.81 6.69
N LYS A 67 17.08 -2.00 6.21
CA LYS A 67 16.34 -2.73 5.18
C LYS A 67 14.97 -3.19 5.71
N CYS A 68 14.93 -3.66 6.96
CA CYS A 68 13.69 -4.05 7.62
C CYS A 68 12.73 -2.86 7.75
N THR A 69 13.22 -1.69 8.19
CA THR A 69 12.39 -0.49 8.33
C THR A 69 11.90 0.05 6.98
N LEU A 70 12.75 0.03 5.94
CA LEU A 70 12.37 0.45 4.58
C LEU A 70 11.35 -0.51 3.97
N GLY A 71 11.51 -1.82 4.19
CA GLY A 71 10.53 -2.83 3.79
C GLY A 71 9.18 -2.64 4.49
N ALA A 72 9.20 -2.40 5.80
CA ALA A 72 7.98 -2.12 6.56
C ALA A 72 7.28 -0.84 6.08
N LEU A 73 8.05 0.24 5.85
CA LEU A 73 7.55 1.51 5.34
C LEU A 73 6.91 1.35 3.95
N SER A 74 7.53 0.55 3.07
CA SER A 74 6.97 0.22 1.75
C SER A 74 5.57 -0.42 1.86
N GLY A 75 5.38 -1.34 2.82
CA GLY A 75 4.06 -1.93 3.11
C GLY A 75 3.03 -0.89 3.57
N GLY A 76 3.43 0.06 4.41
CA GLY A 76 2.59 1.19 4.81
C GLY A 76 2.19 2.10 3.67
N LEU A 77 3.16 2.47 2.81
CA LEU A 77 2.93 3.28 1.62
C LEU A 77 1.99 2.59 0.64
N MET A 78 2.11 1.27 0.47
CA MET A 78 1.19 0.49 -0.36
C MET A 78 -0.24 0.54 0.21
N GLY A 79 -0.42 0.35 1.52
CA GLY A 79 -1.72 0.47 2.17
C GLY A 79 -2.36 1.86 2.00
N ALA A 80 -1.56 2.92 2.18
CA ALA A 80 -2.00 4.29 1.95
C ALA A 80 -2.38 4.55 0.48
N THR A 81 -1.66 3.94 -0.47
CA THR A 81 -1.94 4.06 -1.91
C THR A 81 -3.29 3.43 -2.25
N LEU A 82 -3.59 2.23 -1.71
CA LEU A 82 -4.89 1.58 -1.90
C LEU A 82 -6.03 2.39 -1.29
N ALA A 83 -5.82 2.97 -0.11
CA ALA A 83 -6.78 3.87 0.52
C ALA A 83 -7.05 5.11 -0.36
N ALA A 84 -6.00 5.82 -0.78
CA ALA A 84 -6.12 6.98 -1.65
C ALA A 84 -6.76 6.64 -3.01
N LEU A 85 -6.46 5.45 -3.57
CA LEU A 85 -7.06 4.99 -4.82
C LEU A 85 -8.55 4.72 -4.64
N ARG A 86 -8.97 4.08 -3.54
CA ARG A 86 -10.40 3.86 -3.25
C ARG A 86 -11.15 5.19 -3.12
N LEU A 87 -10.52 6.17 -2.46
CA LEU A 87 -11.06 7.51 -2.34
C LEU A 87 -11.19 8.18 -3.71
N TYR A 88 -10.14 8.11 -4.55
CA TYR A 88 -10.16 8.65 -5.91
C TYR A 88 -11.27 8.04 -6.76
N LEU A 89 -11.41 6.71 -6.77
CA LEU A 89 -12.42 6.02 -7.56
C LEU A 89 -13.84 6.38 -7.15
N GLY A 90 -14.11 6.53 -5.84
CA GLY A 90 -15.45 6.95 -5.39
C GLY A 90 -15.79 8.37 -5.80
N TRP A 91 -14.82 9.29 -5.77
CA TRP A 91 -15.03 10.67 -6.24
C TRP A 91 -15.07 10.79 -7.77
N ALA A 92 -14.30 9.97 -8.49
CA ALA A 92 -14.30 9.93 -9.95
C ALA A 92 -15.63 9.38 -10.50
N HIS A 93 -16.22 8.40 -9.82
CA HIS A 93 -17.50 7.80 -10.21
C HIS A 93 -18.63 8.83 -10.36
N ILE A 94 -18.69 9.83 -9.48
CA ILE A 94 -19.70 10.92 -9.53
C ILE A 94 -19.57 11.75 -10.82
N GLY A 95 -18.33 11.94 -11.31
CA GLY A 95 -18.05 12.79 -12.47
C GLY A 95 -18.52 12.18 -13.80
N ASP A 96 -18.62 10.85 -13.88
CA ASP A 96 -18.95 10.14 -15.12
C ASP A 96 -20.46 9.90 -15.32
N HIS A 97 -21.28 10.11 -14.28
CA HIS A 97 -22.74 9.88 -14.31
C HIS A 97 -23.55 11.00 -14.97
N GLU A 98 -22.91 12.05 -15.48
CA GLU A 98 -23.61 13.11 -16.20
C GLU A 98 -24.07 12.66 -17.61
N GLU A 99 -23.50 11.56 -18.14
CA GLU A 99 -23.68 11.14 -19.54
C GLU A 99 -24.48 9.83 -19.73
N THR A 100 -24.71 9.04 -18.68
CA THR A 100 -25.47 7.79 -18.78
C THR A 100 -26.95 8.07 -18.53
N GLY A 101 -27.78 7.88 -19.56
CA GLY A 101 -29.23 7.97 -19.43
C GLY A 101 -29.76 7.03 -18.34
N TRP A 102 -30.87 7.42 -17.71
CA TRP A 102 -31.60 6.53 -16.81
C TRP A 102 -32.08 5.27 -17.55
N TYR A 103 -32.46 4.21 -16.81
CA TYR A 103 -32.84 2.91 -17.39
C TYR A 103 -33.71 3.07 -18.67
N ASP A 104 -33.32 2.36 -19.73
CA ASP A 104 -33.90 2.38 -21.09
C ASP A 104 -33.51 3.53 -22.05
N GLY A 105 -32.43 4.27 -21.80
CA GLY A 105 -31.88 5.20 -22.81
C GLY A 105 -32.77 6.41 -23.06
N GLN A 106 -33.66 6.72 -22.12
CA GLN A 106 -34.45 7.94 -22.12
C GLN A 106 -33.57 9.11 -21.66
N THR A 107 -33.59 10.20 -22.43
CA THR A 107 -32.85 11.42 -22.13
C THR A 107 -33.78 12.43 -21.45
N TRP A 108 -33.55 12.69 -20.17
CA TRP A 108 -34.23 13.78 -19.47
C TRP A 108 -33.41 15.06 -19.59
N ILE A 109 -34.00 16.10 -20.20
CA ILE A 109 -33.36 17.42 -20.32
C ILE A 109 -33.50 18.14 -18.98
N LYS A 110 -32.40 18.23 -18.24
CA LYS A 110 -32.38 18.94 -16.96
C LYS A 110 -32.67 20.44 -17.16
N PRO A 111 -33.44 21.08 -16.27
CA PRO A 111 -33.61 22.53 -16.28
C PRO A 111 -32.25 23.24 -16.14
N PRO A 112 -32.07 24.42 -16.77
CA PRO A 112 -30.80 25.15 -16.71
C PRO A 112 -30.40 25.54 -15.27
N GLU A 113 -31.35 25.73 -14.36
CA GLU A 113 -31.12 26.02 -12.95
C GLU A 113 -30.48 24.83 -12.21
N VAL A 114 -30.92 23.60 -12.50
CA VAL A 114 -30.39 22.36 -11.91
C VAL A 114 -28.98 22.11 -12.43
N LEU A 115 -28.78 22.27 -13.74
CA LEU A 115 -27.45 22.19 -14.37
C LEU A 115 -26.48 23.21 -13.81
N ALA A 116 -26.90 24.46 -13.61
CA ALA A 116 -26.04 25.50 -13.05
C ALA A 116 -25.64 25.16 -11.60
N ARG A 117 -26.57 24.67 -10.78
CA ARG A 117 -26.30 24.22 -9.41
C ARG A 117 -25.31 23.05 -9.38
N ASP A 118 -25.57 22.01 -10.15
CA ASP A 118 -24.73 20.81 -10.19
C ASP A 118 -23.32 21.16 -10.69
N ARG A 119 -23.20 22.05 -11.69
CA ARG A 119 -21.91 22.55 -12.18
C ARG A 119 -21.16 23.39 -11.14
N LEU A 120 -21.85 24.22 -10.36
CA LEU A 120 -21.23 24.99 -9.28
C LEU A 120 -20.71 24.04 -8.19
N VAL A 121 -21.52 23.09 -7.73
CA VAL A 121 -21.11 22.10 -6.72
C VAL A 121 -19.97 21.22 -7.23
N GLY A 122 -20.05 20.73 -8.46
CA GLY A 122 -19.01 19.95 -9.11
C GLY A 122 -17.70 20.72 -9.27
N ALA A 123 -17.76 21.99 -9.68
CA ALA A 123 -16.58 22.81 -9.89
C ALA A 123 -15.89 23.20 -8.57
N TYR A 124 -16.66 23.54 -7.52
CA TYR A 124 -16.11 24.07 -6.28
C TYR A 124 -15.80 23.01 -5.22
N THR A 125 -16.39 21.82 -5.31
CA THR A 125 -16.19 20.78 -4.29
C THR A 125 -15.55 19.51 -4.86
N VAL A 126 -16.06 18.99 -5.98
CA VAL A 126 -15.56 17.72 -6.55
C VAL A 126 -14.18 17.89 -7.17
N LYS A 127 -13.99 18.89 -8.04
CA LYS A 127 -12.70 19.13 -8.70
C LYS A 127 -11.52 19.35 -7.74
N PRO A 128 -11.60 20.19 -6.70
CA PRO A 128 -10.50 20.35 -5.76
C PRO A 128 -10.25 19.09 -4.93
N ALA A 129 -11.30 18.36 -4.53
CA ALA A 129 -11.15 17.09 -3.82
C ALA A 129 -10.41 16.05 -4.69
N LEU A 130 -10.84 15.86 -5.94
CA LEU A 130 -10.23 14.92 -6.87
C LEU A 130 -8.77 15.29 -7.19
N SER A 131 -8.49 16.59 -7.39
CA SER A 131 -7.14 17.10 -7.61
C SER A 131 -6.22 16.81 -6.42
N ARG A 132 -6.68 17.05 -5.18
CA ARG A 132 -5.91 16.73 -3.97
C ARG A 132 -5.56 15.25 -3.88
N VAL A 133 -6.54 14.38 -4.06
CA VAL A 133 -6.31 12.92 -4.01
C VAL A 133 -5.34 12.49 -5.11
N ARG A 134 -5.46 13.04 -6.33
CA ARG A 134 -4.54 12.77 -7.44
C ARG A 134 -3.10 13.17 -7.12
N VAL A 135 -2.89 14.36 -6.54
CA VAL A 135 -1.54 14.79 -6.09
C VAL A 135 -0.99 13.84 -5.05
N THR A 136 -1.83 13.37 -4.12
CA THR A 136 -1.37 12.41 -3.09
C THR A 136 -1.03 11.05 -3.65
N LEU A 137 -1.76 10.56 -4.65
CA LEU A 137 -1.43 9.32 -5.37
C LEU A 137 -0.08 9.43 -6.09
N ILE A 138 0.17 10.55 -6.76
CA ILE A 138 1.48 10.82 -7.41
C ILE A 138 2.58 10.85 -6.36
N GLY A 139 2.37 11.58 -5.25
CA GLY A 139 3.33 11.65 -4.14
C GLY A 139 3.64 10.28 -3.54
N LEU A 140 2.62 9.46 -3.31
CA LEU A 140 2.77 8.09 -2.80
C LEU A 140 3.52 7.21 -3.79
N ALA A 141 3.20 7.25 -5.08
CA ALA A 141 3.90 6.50 -6.11
C ALA A 141 5.39 6.86 -6.21
N VAL A 142 5.71 8.15 -6.14
CA VAL A 142 7.11 8.64 -6.11
C VAL A 142 7.80 8.14 -4.83
N SER A 143 7.17 8.26 -3.67
CA SER A 143 7.76 7.81 -2.40
C SER A 143 8.03 6.31 -2.36
N LEU A 144 7.14 5.50 -2.94
CA LEU A 144 7.27 4.05 -3.04
C LEU A 144 8.40 3.68 -4.00
N SER A 145 8.51 4.39 -5.13
CA SER A 145 9.61 4.23 -6.08
C SER A 145 10.96 4.56 -5.44
N ILE A 146 11.04 5.62 -4.63
CA ILE A 146 12.24 5.99 -3.86
C ILE A 146 12.57 4.91 -2.84
N CYS A 147 11.60 4.42 -2.07
CA CYS A 147 11.82 3.34 -1.10
C CYS A 147 12.37 2.07 -1.78
N ALA A 148 11.80 1.70 -2.93
CA ALA A 148 12.29 0.58 -3.72
C ALA A 148 13.73 0.80 -4.21
N ALA A 149 14.02 1.98 -4.78
CA ALA A 149 15.36 2.32 -5.25
C ALA A 149 16.40 2.30 -4.11
N LEU A 150 16.04 2.79 -2.92
CA LEU A 150 16.90 2.74 -1.74
C LEU A 150 17.17 1.30 -1.30
N LEU A 151 16.16 0.42 -1.32
CA LEU A 151 16.35 -1.00 -1.01
C LEU A 151 17.33 -1.68 -1.96
N PHE A 152 17.27 -1.39 -3.26
CA PHE A 152 18.24 -1.90 -4.25
C PHE A 152 19.64 -1.28 -4.08
N SER A 153 19.71 -0.04 -3.60
CA SER A 153 20.98 0.67 -3.47
C SER A 153 21.79 0.24 -2.25
N ILE A 154 21.16 -0.36 -1.22
CA ILE A 154 21.88 -0.83 -0.03
C ILE A 154 22.62 -2.13 -0.39
N PRO A 155 23.96 -2.12 -0.48
CA PRO A 155 24.70 -3.33 -0.79
C PRO A 155 24.48 -4.39 0.30
N GLU A 156 24.54 -5.68 -0.06
CA GLU A 156 24.58 -6.76 0.93
C GLU A 156 25.92 -6.76 1.67
N THR A 157 26.07 -5.84 2.63
CA THR A 157 27.27 -5.69 3.45
C THR A 157 27.57 -6.95 4.28
N ARG A 158 26.55 -7.76 4.60
CA ARG A 158 26.74 -9.01 5.37
C ARG A 158 27.26 -10.17 4.54
N SER A 159 26.86 -10.30 3.28
CA SER A 159 27.31 -11.40 2.41
C SER A 159 28.80 -11.29 2.15
N SER A 160 29.29 -10.07 1.94
CA SER A 160 30.72 -9.80 1.84
C SER A 160 31.47 -10.01 3.17
N LEU A 161 30.93 -9.59 4.31
CA LEU A 161 31.56 -9.79 5.63
C LEU A 161 31.57 -11.25 6.09
N LEU A 162 30.51 -12.02 5.81
CA LEU A 162 30.47 -13.44 6.13
C LEU A 162 31.42 -14.23 5.23
N LEU A 163 31.48 -13.93 3.92
CA LEU A 163 32.47 -14.52 3.03
C LEU A 163 33.90 -14.14 3.45
N GLN A 164 34.12 -12.89 3.85
CA GLN A 164 35.40 -12.46 4.39
C GLN A 164 35.74 -13.20 5.70
N LYS A 165 34.77 -13.39 6.60
CA LYS A 165 34.96 -14.13 7.86
C LYS A 165 35.23 -15.62 7.60
N ILE A 166 34.56 -16.23 6.63
CA ILE A 166 34.79 -17.61 6.21
C ILE A 166 36.18 -17.75 5.56
N GLN A 167 36.60 -16.79 4.76
CA GLN A 167 37.88 -16.81 4.04
C GLN A 167 39.09 -16.46 4.93
N THR A 168 38.87 -15.70 6.01
CA THR A 168 39.89 -15.37 7.01
C THR A 168 39.98 -16.39 8.15
N GLN A 169 39.00 -17.29 8.27
CA GLN A 169 39.07 -18.37 9.22
C GLN A 169 40.09 -19.41 8.74
N PRO A 170 41.12 -19.77 9.55
CA PRO A 170 42.02 -20.84 9.17
C PRO A 170 41.21 -22.13 8.92
N PRO A 171 41.64 -22.99 7.99
CA PRO A 171 40.93 -24.23 7.71
C PRO A 171 40.72 -24.99 9.02
N PRO A 172 39.52 -25.55 9.26
CA PRO A 172 39.24 -26.25 10.49
C PRO A 172 40.31 -27.33 10.70
N PRO A 173 40.85 -27.51 11.93
CA PRO A 173 41.83 -28.55 12.18
C PRO A 173 41.28 -29.88 11.68
N ARG A 174 42.12 -30.72 11.06
CA ARG A 174 41.71 -32.02 10.47
C ARG A 174 40.90 -32.90 11.43
N SER A 175 41.02 -32.71 12.75
CA SER A 175 40.24 -33.38 13.79
C SER A 175 38.78 -32.92 13.93
N SER A 176 38.42 -31.77 13.35
CA SER A 176 37.09 -31.14 13.41
C SER A 176 36.33 -31.20 12.08
N ILE A 177 36.97 -31.71 11.02
CA ILE A 177 36.21 -32.27 9.90
C ILE A 177 35.39 -33.38 10.54
N LYS A 178 34.07 -33.22 10.58
CA LYS A 178 33.13 -34.30 10.94
C LYS A 178 33.25 -35.41 9.89
N GLY A 179 34.37 -36.14 9.90
CA GLY A 179 34.36 -37.54 9.56
C GLY A 179 33.46 -38.24 10.58
N TYR A 180 32.75 -39.26 10.11
CA TYR A 180 31.95 -40.13 10.98
C TYR A 180 32.73 -40.45 12.25
N SER A 181 32.13 -40.16 13.42
CA SER A 181 32.72 -40.55 14.70
C SER A 181 32.92 -42.06 14.71
N GLU A 182 34.11 -42.56 15.11
CA GLU A 182 34.35 -44.00 15.24
C GLU A 182 33.30 -44.69 16.11
N LYS A 183 32.79 -44.02 17.15
CA LYS A 183 31.71 -44.56 17.99
C LYS A 183 30.43 -44.77 17.18
N SER A 184 30.07 -43.80 16.34
CA SER A 184 28.93 -43.94 15.43
C SER A 184 29.18 -45.02 14.38
N ALA A 185 30.38 -45.11 13.82
CA ALA A 185 30.73 -46.13 12.84
C ALA A 185 30.61 -47.55 13.40
N ARG A 186 31.05 -47.78 14.64
CA ARG A 186 30.91 -49.09 15.34
C ARG A 186 29.47 -49.47 15.64
N THR A 187 28.57 -48.49 15.81
CA THR A 187 27.15 -48.75 16.05
C THR A 187 26.41 -49.19 14.78
N TYR A 188 26.78 -48.64 13.62
CA TYR A 188 26.09 -48.92 12.35
C TYR A 188 26.72 -50.08 11.56
N GLU A 189 28.03 -50.30 11.66
CA GLU A 189 28.74 -51.38 10.97
C GLU A 189 29.72 -52.11 11.90
N PRO A 190 29.22 -52.88 12.89
CA PRO A 190 30.10 -53.56 13.84
C PRO A 190 31.02 -54.60 13.18
N SER A 191 30.56 -55.23 12.09
CA SER A 191 31.32 -56.25 11.34
C SER A 191 32.53 -55.70 10.58
N ALA A 192 32.58 -54.39 10.30
CA ALA A 192 33.73 -53.77 9.65
C ALA A 192 34.95 -53.61 10.59
N PHE A 193 34.74 -53.77 11.91
CA PHE A 193 35.75 -53.58 12.95
C PHE A 193 36.15 -54.87 13.67
N VAL A 194 35.62 -56.01 13.22
CA VAL A 194 36.00 -57.34 13.71
C VAL A 194 36.94 -57.94 12.66
N GLY A 195 38.24 -57.87 12.94
CA GLY A 195 39.26 -58.68 12.27
C GLY A 195 39.25 -60.11 12.78
#